data_AF-A0A0F0DIA4-F1
#
_entry.id   AF-A0A0F0DIA4-F1
#
_cell.length_a   1.000
_cell.length_b   1.000
_cell.length_c   1.000
_cell.angle_alpha   90.00
_cell.angle_beta   90.00
_cell.angle_gamma   90.00
#
_symmetry.space_group_name_H-M   'P 1'
#
loop_
_entity.id
_entity.type
_entity.pdbx_description
1 polymer ?
#
loop_
_entity_poly.entity_id
_entity_poly.type
_entity_poly.pdbx_seq_one_letter_code
_entity_poly.pdbx_strand_id
1 'polypeptide(L)'
;MEERIAACPDLALGAFCAQTGQLLASLFLKPVAHDFHRHVRTWRDCTLLPAPQETTTLFGISLTSRRGDGVDALLAFFWPYALKCGWRHVYLGSPIPGLGQWRQQHPQGPIEAYVGARRSGMPLDPQLRYYRGRGFTKIVDVKPNYFPHKRSLDYGVLLRGTIPLSSLCPLWRVMPLQTIKRVTRHLACLL
;
A
#
# COMPACT_ATOMS: atom_id res chain seq x y z
N MET A 1 1.49 4.32 -18.39
CA MET A 1 0.95 3.09 -17.74
C MET A 1 1.65 1.87 -18.30
N GLU A 2 1.70 1.76 -19.62
CA GLU A 2 2.43 0.72 -20.38
C GLU A 2 3.88 0.52 -19.92
N GLU A 3 4.67 1.59 -19.82
CA GLU A 3 6.06 1.50 -19.32
C GLU A 3 6.18 0.87 -17.92
N ARG A 4 5.19 1.11 -17.04
CA ARG A 4 5.19 0.55 -15.68
C ARG A 4 4.84 -0.95 -15.68
N ILE A 5 3.93 -1.35 -16.58
CA ILE A 5 3.60 -2.76 -16.80
C ILE A 5 4.82 -3.48 -17.36
N ALA A 6 5.45 -2.92 -18.39
CA ALA A 6 6.63 -3.50 -19.02
C ALA A 6 7.80 -3.67 -18.04
N ALA A 7 7.99 -2.72 -17.12
CA ALA A 7 9.05 -2.78 -16.12
C ALA A 7 8.83 -3.87 -15.05
N CYS A 8 7.59 -4.13 -14.65
CA CYS A 8 7.26 -5.07 -13.57
C CYS A 8 5.94 -5.83 -13.85
N PRO A 9 5.87 -6.68 -14.89
CA PRO A 9 4.63 -7.30 -15.33
C PRO A 9 3.99 -8.19 -14.26
N ASP A 10 4.80 -8.92 -13.51
CA ASP A 10 4.33 -9.82 -12.43
C ASP A 10 3.78 -9.08 -11.20
N LEU A 11 3.93 -7.75 -11.18
CA LEU A 11 3.49 -6.86 -10.10
C LEU A 11 2.43 -5.84 -10.58
N ALA A 12 1.89 -6.07 -11.78
CA ALA A 12 0.75 -5.38 -12.35
C ALA A 12 -0.50 -6.28 -12.23
N LEU A 13 -1.43 -5.93 -11.36
CA LEU A 13 -2.61 -6.73 -11.07
C LEU A 13 -3.90 -5.97 -11.42
N GLY A 14 -4.89 -6.71 -11.92
CA GLY A 14 -6.25 -6.22 -12.17
C GLY A 14 -7.29 -7.20 -11.62
N ALA A 15 -8.35 -6.67 -11.02
CA ALA A 15 -9.55 -7.41 -10.68
C ALA A 15 -10.68 -7.01 -11.63
N PHE A 16 -11.32 -8.00 -12.23
CA PHE A 16 -12.35 -7.81 -13.25
C PHE A 16 -13.66 -8.44 -12.80
N CYS A 17 -14.77 -7.82 -13.16
CA CYS A 17 -16.10 -8.40 -12.99
C CYS A 17 -16.23 -9.61 -13.92
N ALA A 18 -16.55 -10.78 -13.35
CA ALA A 18 -16.67 -12.02 -14.12
C ALA A 18 -17.80 -11.97 -15.16
N GLN A 19 -18.88 -11.24 -14.87
CA GLN A 19 -20.05 -11.16 -15.74
C GLN A 19 -19.88 -10.14 -16.87
N THR A 20 -19.26 -8.98 -16.58
CA THR A 20 -19.20 -7.85 -17.52
C THR A 20 -17.82 -7.63 -18.13
N GLY A 21 -16.78 -8.29 -17.61
CA GLY A 21 -15.38 -8.05 -17.99
C GLY A 21 -14.83 -6.70 -17.54
N GLN A 22 -15.61 -5.85 -16.85
CA GLN A 22 -15.17 -4.51 -16.46
C GLN A 22 -14.09 -4.56 -15.36
N LEU A 23 -13.08 -3.69 -15.48
CA LEU A 23 -12.07 -3.49 -14.45
C LEU A 23 -12.69 -2.88 -13.18
N LEU A 24 -12.62 -3.60 -12.07
CA LEU A 24 -13.12 -3.19 -10.76
C LEU A 24 -12.04 -2.47 -9.95
N ALA A 25 -10.81 -2.99 -10.00
CA ALA A 25 -9.65 -2.38 -9.36
C ALA A 25 -8.36 -2.78 -10.09
N SER A 26 -7.32 -1.95 -9.95
CA SER A 26 -5.97 -2.26 -10.42
C SER A 26 -4.93 -1.87 -9.39
N LEU A 27 -3.86 -2.65 -9.29
CA LEU A 27 -2.75 -2.44 -8.38
C LEU A 27 -1.43 -2.58 -9.15
N PHE A 28 -0.56 -1.59 -9.01
CA PHE A 28 0.79 -1.61 -9.58
C PHE A 28 1.81 -1.48 -8.46
N LEU A 29 2.68 -2.47 -8.34
CA LEU A 29 3.77 -2.51 -7.38
C LEU A 29 5.11 -2.54 -8.12
N LYS A 30 6.17 -2.12 -7.43
CA LYS A 30 7.55 -2.29 -7.89
C LYS A 30 8.46 -2.66 -6.73
N PRO A 31 9.56 -3.38 -6.96
CA PRO A 31 10.59 -3.58 -5.95
C PRO A 31 11.28 -2.25 -5.59
N VAL A 32 11.58 -2.06 -4.30
CA VAL A 32 12.36 -0.92 -3.79
C VAL A 32 13.34 -1.38 -2.72
N ALA A 33 14.41 -0.61 -2.51
CA ALA A 33 15.37 -0.85 -1.42
C ALA A 33 14.68 -0.71 -0.05
N HIS A 34 15.18 -1.40 0.97
CA HIS A 34 14.53 -1.42 2.30
C HIS A 34 14.49 -0.04 2.97
N ASP A 35 15.48 0.80 2.68
CA ASP A 35 15.69 2.13 3.23
C ASP A 35 15.33 3.26 2.25
N PHE A 36 14.68 2.95 1.13
CA PHE A 36 14.36 3.93 0.07
C PHE A 36 13.66 5.19 0.60
N HIS A 37 12.82 5.03 1.62
CA HIS A 37 12.04 6.09 2.26
C HIS A 37 12.89 7.22 2.84
N ARG A 38 14.17 6.95 3.18
CA ARG A 38 15.13 7.94 3.68
C ARG A 38 15.66 8.85 2.57
N HIS A 39 15.62 8.41 1.32
CA HIS A 39 16.25 9.08 0.20
C HIS A 39 15.24 9.78 -0.73
N VAL A 40 13.97 9.38 -0.68
CA VAL A 40 12.89 9.97 -1.47
C VAL A 40 12.24 11.16 -0.76
N ARG A 41 11.89 12.20 -1.51
CA ARG A 41 11.18 13.38 -1.01
C ARG A 41 9.75 13.43 -1.50
N THR A 42 9.50 12.98 -2.73
CA THR A 42 8.19 13.03 -3.39
C THR A 42 7.69 11.64 -3.74
N TRP A 43 6.38 11.49 -3.99
CA TRP A 43 5.84 10.23 -4.52
C TRP A 43 6.47 9.90 -5.88
N ARG A 44 6.75 10.92 -6.70
CA ARG A 44 7.38 10.74 -8.02
C ARG A 44 8.75 10.10 -7.87
N ASP A 45 9.55 10.52 -6.90
CA ASP A 45 10.87 9.93 -6.62
C ASP A 45 10.73 8.42 -6.40
N CYS A 46 9.77 7.99 -5.58
CA CYS A 46 9.50 6.56 -5.34
C CYS A 46 9.21 5.79 -6.64
N THR A 47 8.47 6.41 -7.57
CA THR A 47 8.15 5.76 -8.85
C THR A 47 9.36 5.65 -9.78
N LEU A 48 10.33 6.54 -9.66
CA LEU A 48 11.51 6.61 -10.53
C LEU A 48 12.72 5.81 -10.01
N LEU A 49 12.70 5.35 -8.77
CA LEU A 49 13.79 4.54 -8.21
C LEU A 49 14.12 3.31 -9.10
N PRO A 50 15.39 2.94 -9.28
CA PRO A 50 15.70 1.66 -9.90
C PRO A 50 15.19 0.50 -9.02
N ALA A 51 14.77 -0.59 -9.65
CA ALA A 51 14.44 -1.82 -8.94
C ALA A 51 15.75 -2.49 -8.47
N PRO A 52 15.94 -2.72 -7.17
CA PRO A 52 17.12 -3.45 -6.69
C PRO A 52 17.05 -4.92 -7.10
N GLN A 53 18.21 -5.55 -7.31
CA GLN A 53 18.31 -6.98 -7.66
C GLN A 53 17.75 -7.87 -6.55
N GLU A 54 18.04 -7.54 -5.29
CA GLU A 54 17.55 -8.28 -4.13
C GLU A 54 16.80 -7.35 -3.17
N THR A 55 15.54 -7.67 -2.92
CA THR A 55 14.74 -7.00 -1.90
C THR A 55 13.57 -7.88 -1.47
N THR A 56 13.01 -7.57 -0.31
CA THR A 56 11.72 -8.13 0.15
C THR A 56 10.66 -7.05 0.28
N THR A 57 10.93 -5.85 -0.24
CA THR A 57 10.11 -4.66 -0.09
C THR A 57 9.56 -4.19 -1.43
N LEU A 58 8.26 -3.92 -1.44
CA LEU A 58 7.54 -3.36 -2.58
C LEU A 58 7.06 -1.94 -2.27
N PHE A 59 6.96 -1.11 -3.30
CA PHE A 59 6.25 0.16 -3.27
C PHE A 59 5.06 0.12 -4.22
N GLY A 60 3.89 0.47 -3.70
CA GLY A 60 2.65 0.64 -4.44
C GLY A 60 2.65 1.96 -5.18
N ILE A 61 2.75 1.87 -6.50
CA ILE A 61 2.71 3.01 -7.40
C ILE A 61 1.27 3.53 -7.46
N SER A 62 0.31 2.65 -7.76
CA SER A 62 -1.09 3.05 -7.88
C SER A 62 -2.02 1.94 -7.47
N LEU A 63 -3.07 2.31 -6.73
CA LEU A 63 -4.24 1.50 -6.46
C LEU A 63 -5.45 2.30 -6.94
N THR A 64 -6.05 1.87 -8.04
CA THR A 64 -7.28 2.47 -8.57
C THR A 64 -8.42 1.51 -8.31
N SER A 65 -9.55 2.01 -7.81
CA SER A 65 -10.71 1.19 -7.51
C SER A 65 -12.01 1.93 -7.81
N ARG A 66 -12.96 1.22 -8.42
CA ARG A 66 -14.35 1.67 -8.57
C ARG A 66 -15.24 1.15 -7.44
N ARG A 67 -14.82 0.06 -6.78
CA ARG A 67 -15.55 -0.61 -5.70
C ARG A 67 -14.59 -1.24 -4.69
N GLY A 68 -14.91 -1.11 -3.40
CA GLY A 68 -14.07 -1.61 -2.30
C GLY A 68 -13.78 -3.10 -2.40
N ASP A 69 -14.78 -3.90 -2.76
CA ASP A 69 -14.67 -5.35 -2.96
C ASP A 69 -13.64 -5.75 -4.04
N GLY A 70 -13.47 -4.94 -5.08
CA GLY A 70 -12.43 -5.16 -6.10
C GLY A 70 -11.01 -5.06 -5.53
N VAL A 71 -10.78 -4.17 -4.57
CA VAL A 71 -9.48 -4.06 -3.88
C VAL A 71 -9.28 -5.26 -2.97
N ASP A 72 -10.31 -5.64 -2.23
CA ASP A 72 -10.21 -6.75 -1.28
C ASP A 72 -9.95 -8.07 -2.03
N ALA A 73 -10.59 -8.27 -3.19
CA ALA A 73 -10.30 -9.37 -4.11
C ALA A 73 -8.86 -9.35 -4.66
N LEU A 74 -8.34 -8.17 -5.04
CA LEU A 74 -6.94 -8.02 -5.47
C LEU A 74 -5.96 -8.43 -4.37
N LEU A 75 -6.15 -7.96 -3.14
CA LEU A 75 -5.26 -8.27 -2.02
C LEU A 75 -5.35 -9.77 -1.67
N ALA A 76 -6.55 -10.34 -1.62
CA ALA A 76 -6.76 -11.77 -1.38
C ALA A 76 -6.09 -12.64 -2.46
N PHE A 77 -6.13 -12.22 -3.72
CA PHE A 77 -5.42 -12.87 -4.81
C PHE A 77 -3.90 -12.74 -4.66
N PHE A 78 -3.40 -11.54 -4.35
CA PHE A 78 -1.97 -11.23 -4.35
C PHE A 78 -1.20 -11.86 -3.17
N TRP A 79 -1.80 -11.91 -1.97
CA TRP A 79 -1.12 -12.32 -0.74
C TRP A 79 -0.38 -13.66 -0.82
N PRO A 80 -0.99 -14.76 -1.34
CA PRO A 80 -0.32 -16.04 -1.48
C PRO A 80 0.90 -15.99 -2.40
N TYR A 81 0.82 -15.25 -3.51
CA TYR A 81 1.96 -15.05 -4.41
C TYR A 81 3.03 -14.22 -3.72
N ALA A 82 2.63 -13.22 -2.95
CA ALA A 82 3.58 -12.38 -2.26
C ALA A 82 4.39 -13.16 -1.22
N LEU A 83 3.75 -14.08 -0.49
CA LEU A 83 4.43 -15.03 0.39
C LEU A 83 5.35 -15.98 -0.39
N LYS A 84 4.88 -16.54 -1.51
CA LYS A 84 5.67 -17.45 -2.35
C LYS A 84 6.93 -16.77 -2.90
N CYS A 85 6.84 -15.50 -3.28
CA CYS A 85 7.97 -14.70 -3.77
C CYS A 85 8.83 -14.13 -2.64
N GLY A 86 8.44 -14.32 -1.38
CA GLY A 86 9.21 -13.88 -0.21
C GLY A 86 9.09 -12.38 0.11
N TRP A 87 8.08 -11.70 -0.43
CA TRP A 87 7.78 -10.31 -0.08
C TRP A 87 7.39 -10.20 1.40
N ARG A 88 7.85 -9.12 2.05
CA ARG A 88 7.63 -8.84 3.48
C ARG A 88 6.87 -7.56 3.72
N HIS A 89 7.20 -6.52 2.96
CA HIS A 89 6.67 -5.19 3.18
C HIS A 89 6.12 -4.60 1.89
N VAL A 90 4.97 -3.94 2.00
CA VAL A 90 4.41 -3.12 0.93
C VAL A 90 4.28 -1.71 1.48
N TYR A 91 4.92 -0.76 0.81
CA TYR A 91 4.79 0.65 1.11
C TYR A 91 3.82 1.30 0.15
N LEU A 92 3.12 2.35 0.58
CA LEU A 92 2.35 3.19 -0.33
C LEU A 92 2.40 4.64 0.13
N GLY A 93 2.29 5.56 -0.82
CA GLY A 93 2.04 6.95 -0.51
C GLY A 93 0.55 7.22 -0.39
N SER A 94 0.14 7.99 0.63
CA SER A 94 -1.24 8.45 0.79
C SER A 94 -1.29 9.97 0.96
N PRO A 95 -2.19 10.68 0.27
CA PRO A 95 -2.67 11.98 0.75
C PRO A 95 -3.32 11.86 2.13
N ILE A 96 -3.52 13.01 2.78
CA ILE A 96 -4.21 13.18 4.06
C ILE A 96 -5.29 14.27 3.90
N PRO A 97 -6.39 13.97 3.17
CA PRO A 97 -7.36 14.95 2.70
C PRO A 97 -8.14 15.69 3.80
N GLY A 98 -8.09 15.23 5.06
CA GLY A 98 -8.70 15.95 6.17
C GLY A 98 -7.78 16.99 6.83
N LEU A 99 -6.50 17.06 6.45
CA LEU A 99 -5.53 17.97 7.07
C LEU A 99 -5.95 19.44 6.94
N GLY A 100 -6.43 19.86 5.76
CA GLY A 100 -6.86 21.24 5.54
C GLY A 100 -7.94 21.70 6.53
N GLN A 101 -8.93 20.84 6.80
CA GLN A 101 -9.99 21.14 7.78
C GLN A 101 -9.44 21.13 9.21
N TRP A 102 -8.59 20.16 9.56
CA TRP A 102 -8.01 20.07 10.89
C TRP A 102 -7.14 21.31 11.22
N ARG A 103 -6.39 21.82 10.24
CA ARG A 103 -5.57 23.04 10.35
C ARG A 103 -6.39 24.30 10.65
N GLN A 104 -7.65 24.38 10.24
CA GLN A 104 -8.52 25.52 10.58
C GLN A 104 -8.79 25.58 12.10
N GLN A 105 -8.87 24.40 12.74
CA GLN A 105 -9.10 24.27 14.18
C GLN A 105 -7.78 24.25 14.97
N HIS A 106 -6.66 23.91 14.33
CA HIS A 106 -5.34 23.80 14.92
C HIS A 106 -4.28 24.52 14.06
N PRO A 107 -4.31 25.86 13.96
CA PRO A 107 -3.48 26.60 13.00
C PRO A 107 -1.97 26.36 13.15
N GLN A 108 -1.51 26.19 14.39
CA GLN A 108 -0.11 25.95 14.75
C GLN A 108 0.17 24.49 15.15
N GLY A 109 -0.81 23.60 14.99
CA GLY A 109 -0.65 22.19 15.37
C GLY A 109 0.39 21.48 14.48
N PRO A 110 1.27 20.65 15.07
CA PRO A 110 2.20 19.83 14.28
C PRO A 110 1.42 18.80 13.47
N ILE A 111 1.88 18.52 12.26
CA ILE A 111 1.14 17.67 11.31
C ILE A 111 1.15 16.22 11.77
N GLU A 112 2.22 15.81 12.43
CA GLU A 112 2.40 14.51 13.06
C GLU A 112 1.30 14.25 14.10
N ALA A 113 0.85 15.29 14.83
CA ALA A 113 -0.27 15.14 15.75
C ALA A 113 -1.57 14.79 15.02
N TYR A 114 -1.84 15.43 13.88
CA TYR A 114 -3.01 15.09 13.05
C TYR A 114 -2.93 13.68 12.46
N VAL A 115 -1.80 13.34 11.85
CA VAL A 115 -1.56 12.03 11.21
C VAL A 115 -1.62 10.89 12.24
N GLY A 116 -1.10 11.14 13.45
CA GLY A 116 -1.14 10.23 14.58
C GLY A 116 -2.50 10.16 15.27
N ALA A 117 -3.35 11.18 15.14
CA ALA A 117 -4.62 11.25 15.87
C ALA A 117 -5.57 10.09 15.53
N ARG A 118 -6.31 9.66 16.55
CA ARG A 118 -7.26 8.54 16.49
C ARG A 118 -8.59 8.90 17.14
N ARG A 119 -9.67 8.32 16.64
CA ARG A 119 -10.99 8.26 17.30
C ARG A 119 -11.46 6.81 17.28
N SER A 120 -11.79 6.28 18.46
CA SER A 120 -12.19 4.88 18.63
C SER A 120 -11.20 3.90 17.98
N GLY A 121 -9.89 4.12 18.19
CA GLY A 121 -8.82 3.28 17.64
C GLY A 121 -8.51 3.47 16.14
N MET A 122 -9.27 4.30 15.42
CA MET A 122 -9.12 4.52 13.98
C MET A 122 -8.55 5.90 13.65
N PRO A 123 -7.74 6.04 12.57
CA PRO A 123 -7.25 7.34 12.10
C PRO A 123 -8.38 8.36 11.91
N LEU A 124 -8.13 9.59 12.35
CA LEU A 124 -9.04 10.70 12.08
C LEU A 124 -9.15 10.94 10.57
N ASP A 125 -8.01 10.99 9.88
CA ASP A 125 -7.99 11.15 8.43
C ASP A 125 -8.70 9.98 7.71
N PRO A 126 -9.65 10.27 6.81
CA PRO A 126 -10.46 9.24 6.17
C PRO A 126 -9.65 8.31 5.26
N GLN A 127 -8.59 8.82 4.62
CA GLN A 127 -7.78 8.02 3.72
C GLN A 127 -6.84 7.09 4.50
N LEU A 128 -6.26 7.58 5.59
CA LEU A 128 -5.50 6.72 6.52
C LEU A 128 -6.38 5.62 7.11
N ARG A 129 -7.65 5.93 7.41
CA ARG A 129 -8.63 4.95 7.89
C ARG A 129 -8.89 3.87 6.84
N TYR A 130 -9.10 4.26 5.59
CA TYR A 130 -9.28 3.35 4.46
C TYR A 130 -8.12 2.36 4.30
N TYR A 131 -6.87 2.85 4.40
CA TYR A 131 -5.67 2.02 4.27
C TYR A 131 -5.40 1.15 5.50
N ARG A 132 -5.70 1.64 6.71
CA ARG A 132 -5.58 0.84 7.94
C ARG A 132 -6.43 -0.42 7.89
N GLY A 133 -7.67 -0.32 7.39
CA GLY A 133 -8.55 -1.47 7.19
C GLY A 133 -8.03 -2.51 6.18
N ARG A 134 -6.96 -2.19 5.44
CA ARG A 134 -6.32 -3.06 4.45
C ARG A 134 -4.90 -3.47 4.85
N GLY A 135 -4.58 -3.38 6.14
CA GLY A 135 -3.31 -3.84 6.70
C GLY A 135 -2.15 -2.83 6.62
N PHE A 136 -2.38 -1.62 6.12
CA PHE A 136 -1.37 -0.54 6.11
C PHE A 136 -1.45 0.25 7.42
N THR A 137 -0.87 -0.34 8.48
CA THR A 137 -1.06 0.15 9.85
C THR A 137 0.06 1.08 10.35
N LYS A 138 1.24 1.04 9.72
CA LYS A 138 2.40 1.84 10.14
C LYS A 138 2.55 3.07 9.27
N ILE A 139 2.56 4.25 9.89
CA ILE A 139 3.07 5.48 9.28
C ILE A 139 4.58 5.47 9.43
N VAL A 140 5.29 5.54 8.31
CA VAL A 140 6.77 5.50 8.27
C VAL A 140 7.33 6.90 8.22
N ASP A 141 6.68 7.78 7.46
CA ASP A 141 7.15 9.16 7.29
C ASP A 141 5.98 10.09 6.95
N VAL A 142 6.14 11.37 7.28
CA VAL A 142 5.24 12.48 6.92
C VAL A 142 6.07 13.46 6.12
N LYS A 143 5.74 13.62 4.84
CA LYS A 143 6.57 14.37 3.90
C LYS A 143 5.82 15.61 3.38
N PRO A 144 6.39 16.82 3.51
CA PRO A 144 5.88 18.00 2.82
C PRO A 144 6.13 17.86 1.31
N ASN A 145 5.24 18.45 0.50
CA ASN A 145 5.33 18.43 -0.97
C ASN A 145 5.41 17.01 -1.57
N TYR A 146 4.84 16.02 -0.89
CA TYR A 146 4.92 14.62 -1.31
C TYR A 146 3.98 14.31 -2.48
N PHE A 147 2.79 14.94 -2.47
CA PHE A 147 1.80 14.90 -3.53
C PHE A 147 1.29 16.32 -3.82
N PRO A 148 1.05 16.71 -5.08
CA PRO A 148 0.24 17.88 -5.37
C PRO A 148 -1.22 17.56 -5.02
N HIS A 149 -1.66 17.93 -3.82
CA HIS A 149 -2.99 17.65 -3.32
C HIS A 149 -3.46 18.75 -2.36
N LYS A 150 -4.26 19.67 -2.90
CA LYS A 150 -4.75 20.88 -2.22
C LYS A 150 -5.34 20.62 -0.83
N ARG A 151 -6.17 19.60 -0.67
CA ARG A 151 -6.81 19.29 0.63
C ARG A 151 -5.84 18.75 1.69
N SER A 152 -4.72 18.18 1.24
CA SER A 152 -3.63 17.74 2.11
C SER A 152 -2.59 18.84 2.31
N LEU A 153 -2.78 20.04 1.75
CA LEU A 153 -1.77 21.11 1.77
C LEU A 153 -0.41 20.63 1.23
N ASP A 154 -0.48 19.77 0.20
CA ASP A 154 0.66 19.08 -0.43
C ASP A 154 1.49 18.16 0.48
N TYR A 155 1.03 17.92 1.70
CA TYR A 155 1.57 16.86 2.54
C TYR A 155 1.07 15.49 2.07
N GLY A 156 1.90 14.49 2.34
CA GLY A 156 1.47 13.11 2.29
C GLY A 156 2.23 12.27 3.29
N VAL A 157 1.74 11.05 3.46
CA VAL A 157 2.35 10.08 4.35
C VAL A 157 2.84 8.88 3.56
N LEU A 158 3.93 8.30 4.04
CA LEU A 158 4.37 7.00 3.60
C LEU A 158 3.85 5.95 4.60
N LEU A 159 2.98 5.06 4.12
CA LEU A 159 2.43 3.96 4.90
C LEU A 159 3.18 2.67 4.58
N ARG A 160 3.25 1.77 5.57
CA ARG A 160 3.77 0.41 5.40
C ARG A 160 2.76 -0.60 5.90
N GLY A 161 2.40 -1.52 5.01
CA GLY A 161 1.77 -2.79 5.32
C GLY A 161 2.81 -3.89 5.49
N THR A 162 2.54 -4.81 6.42
CA THR A 162 3.35 -6.02 6.57
C THR A 162 2.55 -7.18 6.00
N ILE A 163 3.17 -7.96 5.12
CA ILE A 163 2.53 -9.15 4.57
C ILE A 163 2.40 -10.15 5.73
N PRO A 164 1.17 -10.60 6.06
CA PRO A 164 0.94 -11.54 7.16
C PRO A 164 1.79 -12.79 6.99
N LEU A 165 2.36 -13.32 8.07
CA LEU A 165 3.21 -14.52 8.07
C LEU A 165 4.53 -14.43 7.28
N SER A 166 4.88 -13.25 6.74
CA SER A 166 6.11 -13.09 5.96
C SER A 166 7.41 -13.29 6.75
N SER A 167 7.36 -13.35 8.08
CA SER A 167 8.49 -13.78 8.93
C SER A 167 8.95 -15.20 8.63
N LEU A 168 8.04 -16.08 8.19
CA LEU A 168 8.31 -17.48 7.82
C LEU A 168 8.72 -17.64 6.35
N CYS A 169 9.22 -16.58 5.72
CA CYS A 169 9.57 -16.50 4.28
C CYS A 169 10.31 -17.73 3.71
N PRO A 170 11.37 -18.28 4.35
CA PRO A 170 12.07 -19.45 3.79
C PRO A 170 11.14 -20.65 3.56
N LEU A 171 10.19 -20.88 4.47
CA LEU A 171 9.22 -21.97 4.38
C LEU A 171 8.24 -21.73 3.22
N TRP A 172 7.72 -20.51 3.09
CA TRP A 172 6.78 -20.19 2.00
C TRP A 172 7.39 -20.33 0.62
N ARG A 173 8.68 -20.00 0.46
CA ARG A 173 9.37 -20.10 -0.84
C ARG A 173 9.48 -21.54 -1.34
N VAL A 174 9.62 -22.52 -0.45
CA VAL A 174 9.72 -23.94 -0.83
C VAL A 174 8.36 -24.62 -0.93
N MET A 175 7.34 -24.13 -0.23
CA MET A 175 6.00 -24.74 -0.26
C MET A 175 5.30 -24.58 -1.61
N PRO A 176 4.50 -25.57 -2.05
CA PRO A 176 3.64 -25.42 -3.23
C PRO A 176 2.63 -24.28 -3.05
N LEU A 177 2.43 -23.48 -4.09
CA LEU A 177 1.52 -22.32 -4.04
C LEU A 177 0.09 -22.70 -3.63
N GLN A 178 -0.38 -23.88 -4.02
CA GLN A 178 -1.72 -24.36 -3.64
C GLN A 178 -1.87 -24.54 -2.12
N THR A 179 -0.81 -24.99 -1.45
CA THR A 179 -0.78 -25.11 0.01
C THR A 179 -0.82 -23.74 0.67
N ILE A 180 -0.03 -22.79 0.16
CA ILE A 180 -0.05 -21.39 0.64
C ILE A 180 -1.46 -20.81 0.51
N LYS A 181 -2.09 -20.95 -0.68
CA LYS A 181 -3.46 -20.48 -0.94
C LYS A 181 -4.49 -21.06 0.04
N ARG A 182 -4.37 -22.35 0.41
CA ARG A 182 -5.25 -22.98 1.42
C ARG A 182 -5.05 -22.34 2.79
N VAL A 183 -3.81 -22.21 3.25
CA VAL A 183 -3.50 -21.60 4.56
C VAL A 183 -3.98 -20.15 4.63
N THR A 184 -3.67 -19.34 3.62
CA THR A 184 -4.06 -17.93 3.60
C THR A 184 -5.56 -17.73 3.50
N ARG A 185 -6.30 -18.64 2.85
CA ARG A 185 -7.77 -18.55 2.77
C ARG A 185 -8.42 -18.65 4.14
N HIS A 186 -7.91 -19.53 5.01
CA HIS A 186 -8.43 -19.65 6.39
C HIS A 186 -8.11 -18.41 7.25
N LEU A 187 -7.01 -17.73 6.96
CA LEU A 187 -6.59 -16.51 7.67
C LEU A 187 -7.32 -15.26 7.18
N ALA A 188 -7.70 -15.21 5.90
CA ALA A 188 -8.50 -14.13 5.35
C ALA A 188 -9.92 -14.08 5.96
N CYS A 189 -10.41 -15.18 6.55
CA CYS A 189 -11.65 -15.18 7.32
C CYS A 189 -11.51 -14.62 8.75
N LEU A 190 -10.28 -14.38 9.22
CA LEU A 190 -9.95 -13.92 10.57
C LEU A 190 -9.45 -12.46 10.62
N LEU A 191 -9.33 -11.80 9.46
CA LEU A 191 -8.90 -10.41 9.29
C LEU A 191 -10.07 -9.55 8.78
#